data_AF-A0A0C9V0K1-F1
#
_entry.id   AF-A0A0C9V0K1-F1
#
_cell.length_a   1.000
_cell.length_b   1.000
_cell.length_c   1.000
_cell.angle_alpha   90.00
_cell.angle_beta   90.00
_cell.angle_gamma   90.00
#
_symmetry.space_group_name_H-M   'P 1'
#
loop_
_entity.id
_entity.type
_entity.pdbx_description
1 polymer ?
#
loop_
_entity_poly.entity_id
_entity_poly.type
_entity_poly.pdbx_seq_one_letter_code
_entity_poly.pdbx_strand_id
1 'polypeptide(L)'
;TLPPVAQLPRPDATPPPPPPPPVPTTQKTTPAAHQSDSKPLTSAQKASRKISTEQKKAKDAELSNAITKLNEEHTKKIAELAEAHSVGVDKLTKLVNAQTNYKKNRRPTLHNALLFAKRKEVNDPLPEGQKYSMQDIWKMVLDDPKFQDLTKEEEEKYKDDLQAHRDAKKVSVRASNFAAAEDVATTLDHIFNELDGLAMRTGIYASLWVTRGHAFDTHCATWYGTDNAMDFWEDVIKVEPHAVAKQFEMWACNQGQS
;
A
#
# COMPACT_ATOMS: atom_id res chain seq x y z
N THR A 1 44.25 49.05 -5.34
CA THR A 1 43.46 50.23 -5.72
C THR A 1 42.69 49.91 -6.98
N LEU A 2 41.46 49.42 -6.79
CA LEU A 2 40.48 49.16 -7.85
C LEU A 2 39.55 50.39 -7.96
N PRO A 3 39.10 50.80 -9.16
CA PRO A 3 38.23 51.95 -9.31
C PRO A 3 36.80 51.65 -8.81
N PRO A 4 36.04 52.67 -8.38
CA PRO A 4 34.70 52.49 -7.81
C PRO A 4 33.68 52.14 -8.90
N VAL A 5 32.88 51.11 -8.65
CA VAL A 5 31.75 50.69 -9.49
C VAL A 5 30.64 51.73 -9.40
N ALA A 6 30.27 52.29 -10.54
CA ALA A 6 29.14 53.21 -10.69
C ALA A 6 27.82 52.49 -10.37
N GLN A 7 27.06 53.00 -9.41
CA GLN A 7 25.69 52.58 -9.14
C GLN A 7 24.77 53.10 -10.25
N LEU A 8 24.15 52.19 -11.00
CA LEU A 8 23.05 52.51 -11.91
C LEU A 8 21.81 52.96 -11.12
N PRO A 9 21.07 53.98 -11.58
CA PRO A 9 19.88 54.47 -10.91
C PRO A 9 18.76 53.42 -10.93
N ARG A 10 18.09 53.25 -9.78
CA ARG A 10 16.90 52.41 -9.64
C ARG A 10 15.75 52.99 -10.48
N PRO A 11 14.99 52.19 -11.23
CA PRO A 11 13.81 52.68 -11.93
C PRO A 11 12.72 53.11 -10.93
N ASP A 12 12.13 54.27 -11.19
CA ASP A 12 11.05 54.87 -10.42
C ASP A 12 9.90 53.89 -10.17
N ALA A 13 9.52 53.76 -8.90
CA ALA A 13 8.34 53.02 -8.49
C ALA A 13 7.09 53.78 -8.95
N THR A 14 6.44 53.27 -10.00
CA THR A 14 5.07 53.67 -10.35
C THR A 14 4.13 53.38 -9.17
N PRO A 15 3.26 54.33 -8.78
CA PRO A 15 2.31 54.10 -7.69
C PRO A 15 1.31 52.99 -8.07
N PRO A 16 0.88 52.15 -7.11
CA PRO A 16 -0.08 51.09 -7.38
C PRO A 16 -1.44 51.67 -7.82
N PRO A 17 -2.17 50.99 -8.71
CA PRO A 17 -3.49 51.43 -9.14
C PRO A 17 -4.48 51.44 -7.95
N PRO A 18 -5.47 52.35 -7.96
CA PRO A 18 -6.47 52.43 -6.90
C PRO A 18 -7.29 51.13 -6.81
N PRO A 19 -7.74 50.74 -5.61
CA PRO A 19 -8.52 49.52 -5.43
C PRO A 19 -9.85 49.61 -6.20
N PRO A 20 -10.33 48.48 -6.76
CA PRO A 20 -11.62 48.44 -7.45
C PRO A 20 -12.76 48.76 -6.47
N PRO A 21 -13.87 49.35 -6.97
CA PRO A 21 -15.03 49.67 -6.13
C PRO A 21 -15.61 48.40 -5.48
N PRO A 22 -16.21 48.52 -4.28
CA PRO A 22 -16.74 47.38 -3.55
C PRO A 22 -17.82 46.68 -4.36
N VAL A 23 -17.59 45.39 -4.64
CA VAL A 23 -18.59 44.47 -5.18
C VAL A 23 -19.77 44.42 -4.21
N PRO A 24 -21.04 44.53 -4.65
CA PRO A 24 -22.18 44.39 -3.76
C PRO A 24 -22.15 43.00 -3.12
N THR A 25 -21.97 42.97 -1.80
CA THR A 25 -22.03 41.77 -0.97
C THR A 25 -23.41 41.16 -1.10
N THR A 26 -23.54 40.14 -1.95
CA THR A 26 -24.68 39.22 -1.90
C THR A 26 -24.65 38.57 -0.52
N GLN A 27 -25.58 38.95 0.35
CA GLN A 27 -25.76 38.30 1.64
C GLN A 27 -25.99 36.80 1.37
N LYS A 28 -25.02 35.96 1.75
CA LYS A 28 -25.25 34.53 1.92
C LYS A 28 -26.27 34.38 3.04
N THR A 29 -27.53 34.22 2.70
CA THR A 29 -28.50 33.60 3.59
C THR A 29 -28.00 32.19 3.88
N THR A 30 -27.51 32.00 5.09
CA THR A 30 -27.22 30.68 5.64
C THR A 30 -28.51 29.86 5.57
N PRO A 31 -28.55 28.71 4.88
CA PRO A 31 -29.72 27.86 4.97
C PRO A 31 -29.80 27.36 6.42
N ALA A 32 -30.91 27.68 7.08
CA ALA A 32 -31.24 27.15 8.38
C ALA A 32 -31.14 25.62 8.35
N ALA A 33 -30.59 25.04 9.41
CA ALA A 33 -30.47 23.60 9.59
C ALA A 33 -31.84 22.94 9.35
N HIS A 34 -31.96 22.17 8.28
CA HIS A 34 -33.12 21.34 8.02
C HIS A 34 -33.12 20.21 9.06
N GLN A 35 -33.83 20.42 10.18
CA GLN A 35 -34.30 19.31 10.98
C GLN A 35 -35.32 18.55 10.13
N SER A 36 -34.95 17.38 9.64
CA SER A 36 -35.85 16.52 8.89
C SER A 36 -36.83 15.86 9.87
N ASP A 37 -38.02 16.42 10.00
CA ASP A 37 -39.14 15.71 10.61
C ASP A 37 -39.48 14.48 9.74
N SER A 38 -39.04 13.30 10.16
CA SER A 38 -39.38 12.05 9.46
C SER A 38 -40.86 11.74 9.67
N LYS A 39 -41.72 12.25 8.77
CA LYS A 39 -43.13 11.86 8.75
C LYS A 39 -43.24 10.34 8.63
N PRO A 40 -44.05 9.66 9.48
CA PRO A 40 -44.24 8.22 9.37
C PRO A 40 -44.83 7.88 8.00
N LEU A 41 -44.19 6.91 7.32
CA LEU A 41 -44.55 6.50 5.95
C LEU A 41 -46.02 6.10 5.87
N THR A 42 -46.72 6.63 4.87
CA THR A 42 -48.11 6.27 4.59
C THR A 42 -48.21 4.80 4.17
N SER A 43 -49.39 4.19 4.34
CA SER A 43 -49.64 2.79 3.96
C SER A 43 -49.29 2.52 2.48
N ALA A 44 -49.59 3.47 1.59
CA ALA A 44 -49.23 3.41 0.18
C ALA A 44 -47.71 3.43 -0.04
N GLN A 45 -46.96 4.27 0.68
CA GLN A 45 -45.49 4.30 0.58
C GLN A 45 -44.85 3.01 1.12
N LYS A 46 -45.41 2.41 2.17
CA LYS A 46 -44.96 1.10 2.69
C LYS A 46 -45.23 -0.02 1.69
N ALA A 47 -46.40 -0.02 1.04
CA ALA A 47 -46.73 -0.99 0.00
C ALA A 47 -45.82 -0.86 -1.24
N SER A 48 -45.58 0.35 -1.74
CA SER A 48 -44.67 0.58 -2.86
C SER A 48 -43.22 0.18 -2.54
N ARG A 49 -42.76 0.41 -1.31
CA ARG A 49 -41.44 -0.08 -0.87
C ARG A 49 -41.38 -1.60 -0.85
N LYS A 50 -42.44 -2.28 -0.39
CA LYS A 50 -42.49 -3.74 -0.35
C LYS A 50 -42.43 -4.35 -1.75
N ILE A 51 -43.19 -3.79 -2.69
CA ILE A 51 -43.18 -4.20 -4.11
C ILE A 51 -41.79 -3.97 -4.72
N SER A 52 -41.17 -2.80 -4.50
CA SER A 52 -39.83 -2.51 -5.02
C SER A 52 -38.75 -3.43 -4.42
N THR A 53 -38.88 -3.78 -3.13
CA THR A 53 -37.97 -4.72 -2.46
C THR A 53 -38.12 -6.13 -3.03
N GLU A 54 -39.35 -6.59 -3.27
CA GLU A 54 -39.63 -7.90 -3.88
C GLU A 54 -39.13 -7.97 -5.32
N GLN A 55 -39.33 -6.92 -6.12
CA GLN A 55 -38.80 -6.81 -7.48
C GLN A 55 -37.26 -6.80 -7.49
N LYS A 56 -36.62 -6.08 -6.57
CA LYS A 56 -35.17 -6.10 -6.44
C LYS A 56 -34.66 -7.49 -6.07
N LYS A 57 -35.31 -8.16 -5.11
CA LYS A 57 -34.98 -9.54 -4.72
C LYS A 57 -35.12 -10.52 -5.89
N ALA A 58 -36.15 -10.37 -6.72
CA ALA A 58 -36.33 -11.20 -7.91
C ALA A 58 -35.22 -10.98 -8.96
N LYS A 59 -34.85 -9.71 -9.21
CA LYS A 59 -33.72 -9.36 -10.10
C LYS A 59 -32.38 -9.84 -9.57
N ASP A 60 -32.14 -9.70 -8.27
CA ASP A 60 -30.92 -10.19 -7.61
C ASP A 60 -30.84 -11.72 -7.69
N ALA A 61 -31.98 -12.43 -7.55
CA ALA A 61 -32.05 -13.87 -7.72
C ALA A 61 -31.76 -14.30 -9.16
N GLU A 62 -32.34 -13.61 -10.15
CA GLU A 62 -32.07 -13.86 -11.57
C GLU A 62 -30.60 -13.63 -11.93
N LEU A 63 -30.01 -12.54 -11.44
CA LEU A 63 -28.58 -12.26 -11.60
C LEU A 63 -27.71 -13.34 -10.96
N SER A 64 -28.06 -13.79 -9.74
CA SER A 64 -27.32 -14.85 -9.07
C SER A 64 -27.37 -16.18 -9.82
N ASN A 65 -28.51 -16.52 -10.41
CA ASN A 65 -28.65 -17.70 -11.27
C ASN A 65 -27.83 -17.56 -12.56
N ALA A 66 -27.82 -16.38 -13.18
CA ALA A 66 -27.00 -16.13 -14.38
C ALA A 66 -25.50 -16.26 -14.09
N ILE A 67 -25.03 -15.72 -12.96
CA ILE A 67 -23.64 -15.85 -12.50
C ILE A 67 -23.29 -17.32 -12.22
N THR A 68 -24.22 -18.08 -11.61
CA THR A 68 -24.01 -19.50 -11.32
C THR A 68 -23.84 -20.30 -12.61
N LYS A 69 -24.70 -20.08 -13.61
CA LYS A 69 -24.58 -20.72 -14.93
C LYS A 69 -23.26 -20.39 -15.62
N LEU A 70 -22.84 -19.13 -15.58
CA LEU A 70 -21.56 -18.70 -16.15
C LEU A 70 -20.38 -19.42 -15.48
N ASN A 71 -20.41 -19.58 -14.15
CA ASN A 71 -19.36 -20.31 -13.43
C ASN A 71 -19.35 -21.81 -13.79
N GLU A 72 -20.52 -22.43 -13.96
CA GLU A 72 -20.62 -23.82 -14.43
C GLU A 72 -20.05 -23.99 -15.85
N GLU A 73 -20.29 -23.04 -16.75
CA GLU A 73 -19.71 -23.05 -18.09
C GLU A 73 -18.18 -22.85 -18.05
N HIS A 74 -17.70 -21.92 -17.22
CA HIS A 74 -16.28 -21.68 -17.03
C HIS A 74 -15.56 -22.93 -16.49
N THR A 75 -16.13 -23.60 -15.48
CA THR A 75 -15.54 -24.83 -14.91
C THR A 75 -15.48 -25.98 -15.92
N LYS A 76 -16.50 -26.14 -16.78
CA LYS A 76 -16.47 -27.12 -17.87
C LYS A 76 -15.35 -26.84 -18.87
N LYS A 77 -15.22 -25.60 -19.33
CA LYS A 77 -14.15 -25.19 -20.27
C LYS A 77 -12.76 -25.37 -19.66
N ILE A 78 -12.60 -25.12 -18.36
CA ILE A 78 -11.34 -25.37 -17.64
C ILE A 78 -11.01 -26.87 -17.62
N ALA A 79 -11.99 -27.74 -17.39
CA ALA A 79 -11.79 -29.19 -17.41
C ALA A 79 -11.39 -29.70 -18.81
N GLU A 80 -12.04 -29.21 -19.86
CA GLU A 80 -11.70 -29.53 -21.26
C GLU A 80 -10.26 -29.09 -21.60
N LEU A 81 -9.87 -27.87 -21.21
CA LEU A 81 -8.50 -27.39 -21.42
C LEU A 81 -7.47 -28.16 -20.59
N ALA A 82 -7.82 -28.57 -19.37
CA ALA A 82 -6.97 -29.39 -18.51
C ALA A 82 -6.68 -30.75 -19.16
N GLU A 83 -7.70 -31.39 -19.75
CA GLU A 83 -7.56 -32.65 -20.50
C GLU A 83 -6.73 -32.44 -21.77
N ALA A 84 -7.05 -31.42 -22.58
CA ALA A 84 -6.38 -31.12 -23.84
C ALA A 84 -4.86 -30.84 -23.67
N HIS A 85 -4.47 -30.21 -22.56
CA HIS A 85 -3.07 -29.84 -22.31
C HIS A 85 -2.38 -30.73 -21.26
N SER A 86 -3.04 -31.78 -20.76
CA SER A 86 -2.51 -32.65 -19.69
C SER A 86 -2.03 -31.87 -18.45
N VAL A 87 -2.78 -30.82 -18.09
CA VAL A 87 -2.50 -29.96 -16.93
C VAL A 87 -3.57 -30.18 -15.88
N GLY A 88 -3.21 -30.28 -14.59
CA GLY A 88 -4.20 -30.43 -13.52
C GLY A 88 -5.22 -29.26 -13.47
N VAL A 89 -6.50 -29.60 -13.31
CA VAL A 89 -7.63 -28.64 -13.24
C VAL A 89 -7.39 -27.55 -12.19
N ASP A 90 -6.79 -27.89 -11.05
CA ASP A 90 -6.45 -26.92 -10.00
C ASP A 90 -5.44 -25.86 -10.46
N LYS A 91 -4.46 -26.26 -11.27
CA LYS A 91 -3.45 -25.33 -11.80
C LYS A 91 -4.11 -24.38 -12.80
N LEU A 92 -4.98 -24.90 -13.67
CA LEU A 92 -5.67 -24.11 -14.67
C LEU A 92 -6.70 -23.16 -14.03
N THR A 93 -7.46 -23.63 -13.04
CA THR A 93 -8.39 -22.82 -12.23
C THR A 93 -7.68 -21.65 -11.55
N LYS A 94 -6.49 -21.88 -10.97
CA LYS A 94 -5.67 -20.81 -10.36
C LYS A 94 -5.18 -19.79 -11.37
N LEU A 95 -4.81 -20.24 -12.57
CA LEU A 95 -4.39 -19.36 -13.67
C LEU A 95 -5.54 -18.50 -14.18
N VAL A 96 -6.71 -19.11 -14.43
CA VAL A 96 -7.90 -18.43 -14.94
C VAL A 96 -8.47 -17.43 -13.93
N ASN A 97 -8.51 -17.79 -12.66
CA ASN A 97 -9.03 -16.90 -11.61
C ASN A 97 -8.03 -15.82 -11.18
N ALA A 98 -6.85 -15.74 -11.84
CA ALA A 98 -5.79 -14.75 -11.60
C ALA A 98 -5.47 -14.54 -10.11
N GLN A 99 -5.65 -15.59 -9.29
CA GLN A 99 -5.45 -15.52 -7.85
C GLN A 99 -3.94 -15.40 -7.64
N THR A 100 -3.47 -14.18 -7.40
CA THR A 100 -2.08 -13.96 -7.02
C THR A 100 -1.84 -14.77 -5.77
N ASN A 101 -0.93 -15.74 -5.88
CA ASN A 101 -0.44 -16.47 -4.72
C ASN A 101 0.52 -15.54 -3.96
N TYR A 102 -0.01 -14.46 -3.39
CA TYR A 102 0.73 -13.68 -2.41
C TYR A 102 1.14 -14.66 -1.32
N LYS A 103 2.43 -14.96 -1.25
CA LYS A 103 2.96 -15.86 -0.24
C LYS A 103 2.81 -15.14 1.08
N LYS A 104 1.76 -15.51 1.83
CA LYS A 104 1.62 -15.08 3.22
C LYS A 104 2.91 -15.43 3.94
N ASN A 105 3.45 -14.47 4.70
CA ASN A 105 4.59 -14.73 5.55
C ASN A 105 4.27 -15.94 6.45
N ARG A 106 5.15 -16.94 6.42
CA ARG A 106 4.93 -18.17 7.18
C ARG A 106 4.83 -17.84 8.67
N ARG A 107 3.76 -18.32 9.30
CA ARG A 107 3.58 -18.18 10.76
C ARG A 107 4.81 -18.71 11.50
N PRO A 108 5.21 -18.11 12.63
CA PRO A 108 6.24 -18.65 13.49
C PRO A 108 5.92 -20.10 13.86
N THR A 109 6.84 -21.02 13.59
CA THR A 109 6.74 -22.40 14.07
C THR A 109 7.52 -22.51 15.38
N LEU A 110 7.12 -23.42 16.27
CA LEU A 110 7.81 -23.63 17.54
C LEU A 110 9.31 -23.89 17.32
N HIS A 111 9.64 -24.79 16.40
CA HIS A 111 11.03 -25.07 16.01
C HIS A 111 11.84 -23.79 15.70
N ASN A 112 11.31 -22.91 14.86
CA ASN A 112 11.98 -21.67 14.49
C ASN A 112 12.07 -20.69 15.68
N ALA A 113 11.06 -20.70 16.54
CA ALA A 113 10.99 -19.84 17.72
C ALA A 113 12.04 -20.25 18.78
N LEU A 114 12.15 -21.55 19.07
CA LEU A 114 13.15 -22.09 19.98
C LEU A 114 14.57 -21.88 19.46
N LEU A 115 14.77 -22.16 18.17
CA LEU A 115 16.05 -21.91 17.51
C LEU A 115 16.43 -20.43 17.59
N PHE A 116 15.48 -19.52 17.39
CA PHE A 116 15.70 -18.07 17.53
C PHE A 116 16.06 -17.68 18.97
N ALA A 117 15.32 -18.16 19.96
CA ALA A 117 15.56 -17.88 21.37
C ALA A 117 16.95 -18.36 21.80
N LYS A 118 17.31 -19.61 21.48
CA LYS A 118 18.63 -20.16 21.81
C LYS A 118 19.74 -19.45 21.04
N ARG A 119 19.53 -19.16 19.75
CA ARG A 119 20.49 -18.39 18.94
C ARG A 119 20.83 -17.06 19.59
N LYS A 120 19.82 -16.36 20.10
CA LYS A 120 19.98 -15.09 20.81
C LYS A 120 20.79 -15.28 22.10
N GLU A 121 20.43 -16.27 22.90
CA GLU A 121 21.13 -16.60 24.15
C GLU A 121 22.62 -16.93 23.93
N VAL A 122 22.96 -17.71 22.91
CA VAL A 122 24.33 -18.21 22.72
C VAL A 122 25.21 -17.35 21.82
N ASN A 123 24.64 -16.57 20.88
CA ASN A 123 25.43 -15.77 19.94
C ASN A 123 25.49 -14.28 20.28
N ASP A 124 24.50 -13.72 20.97
CA ASP A 124 24.56 -12.30 21.38
C ASP A 124 25.80 -11.97 22.26
N PRO A 125 26.28 -12.85 23.16
CA PRO A 125 27.48 -12.57 23.95
C PRO A 125 28.80 -12.84 23.20
N LEU A 126 28.78 -13.44 22.01
CA LEU A 126 29.99 -13.72 21.25
C LEU A 126 30.53 -12.47 20.53
N PRO A 127 31.85 -12.34 20.37
CA PRO A 127 32.44 -11.25 19.61
C PRO A 127 32.04 -11.32 18.13
N GLU A 128 32.02 -10.15 17.49
CA GLU A 128 31.68 -10.04 16.07
C GLU A 128 32.55 -10.97 15.20
N GLY A 129 31.90 -11.76 14.34
CA GLY A 129 32.55 -12.75 13.48
C GLY A 129 32.57 -14.18 14.03
N GLN A 130 32.31 -14.39 15.33
CA GLN A 130 32.15 -15.73 15.90
C GLN A 130 30.67 -16.05 16.10
N LYS A 131 30.19 -17.13 15.48
CA LYS A 131 28.80 -17.59 15.58
C LYS A 131 28.74 -19.11 15.54
N TYR A 132 27.89 -19.69 16.37
CA TYR A 132 27.57 -21.11 16.27
C TYR A 132 26.78 -21.41 14.99
N SER A 133 27.00 -22.59 14.43
CA SER A 133 26.22 -23.05 13.27
C SER A 133 24.78 -23.32 13.67
N MET A 134 23.86 -23.26 12.70
CA MET A 134 22.45 -23.56 12.95
C MET A 134 22.23 -24.97 13.50
N GLN A 135 23.03 -25.94 13.05
CA GLN A 135 22.96 -27.33 13.49
C GLN A 135 23.39 -27.49 14.95
N ASP A 136 24.45 -26.77 15.35
CA ASP A 136 24.94 -26.81 16.73
C ASP A 136 23.97 -26.13 17.69
N ILE A 137 23.38 -25.00 17.29
CA ILE A 137 22.35 -24.33 18.10
C ILE A 137 21.14 -25.26 18.28
N TRP A 138 20.73 -26.00 17.24
CA TRP A 138 19.61 -26.94 17.38
C TRP A 138 19.95 -28.10 18.34
N LYS A 139 21.18 -28.62 18.30
CA LYS A 139 21.63 -29.60 19.31
C LYS A 139 21.56 -29.01 20.72
N MET A 140 22.02 -27.76 20.90
CA MET A 140 21.91 -27.06 22.19
C MET A 140 20.47 -26.81 22.64
N VAL A 141 19.50 -26.71 21.72
CA VAL A 141 18.07 -26.67 22.07
C VAL A 141 17.59 -28.03 22.56
N LEU A 142 18.01 -29.12 21.91
CA LEU A 142 17.65 -30.48 22.30
C LEU A 142 18.28 -30.88 23.64
N ASP A 143 19.50 -30.45 23.92
CA ASP A 143 20.20 -30.83 25.15
C ASP A 143 19.76 -30.00 26.37
N ASP A 144 19.04 -28.89 26.16
CA ASP A 144 18.64 -27.97 27.22
C ASP A 144 17.28 -28.34 27.83
N PRO A 145 17.22 -28.70 29.13
CA PRO A 145 15.98 -29.10 29.81
C PRO A 145 14.88 -28.04 29.73
N LYS A 146 15.25 -26.75 29.62
CA LYS A 146 14.31 -25.63 29.52
C LYS A 146 13.38 -25.71 28.31
N PHE A 147 13.80 -26.38 27.25
CA PHE A 147 13.03 -26.47 26.00
C PHE A 147 12.35 -27.83 25.78
N GLN A 148 12.52 -28.79 26.69
CA GLN A 148 11.94 -30.14 26.58
C GLN A 148 10.51 -30.20 27.13
N ASP A 149 10.27 -29.57 28.29
CA ASP A 149 8.98 -29.63 29.00
C ASP A 149 8.23 -28.29 28.95
N LEU A 150 8.08 -27.72 27.75
CA LEU A 150 7.40 -26.45 27.55
C LEU A 150 5.88 -26.58 27.73
N THR A 151 5.31 -25.67 28.52
CA THR A 151 3.86 -25.50 28.56
C THR A 151 3.36 -24.81 27.28
N LYS A 152 2.07 -24.94 26.98
CA LYS A 152 1.46 -24.30 25.80
C LYS A 152 1.61 -22.77 25.82
N GLU A 153 1.55 -22.16 27.01
CA GLU A 153 1.71 -20.72 27.19
C GLU A 153 3.15 -20.28 26.88
N GLU A 154 4.15 -21.06 27.29
CA GLU A 154 5.56 -20.79 26.98
C GLU A 154 5.86 -20.99 25.50
N GLU A 155 5.30 -22.01 24.86
CA GLU A 155 5.42 -22.19 23.41
C GLU A 155 4.89 -20.99 22.63
N GLU A 156 3.74 -20.46 23.04
CA GLU A 156 3.11 -19.30 22.41
C GLU A 156 3.95 -18.05 22.63
N LYS A 157 4.48 -17.85 23.85
CA LYS A 157 5.41 -16.77 24.15
C LYS A 157 6.64 -16.77 23.24
N TYR A 158 7.27 -17.92 22.98
CA TYR A 158 8.40 -17.97 22.04
C TYR A 158 7.99 -17.64 20.60
N LYS A 159 6.81 -18.08 20.17
CA LYS A 159 6.29 -17.74 18.83
C LYS A 159 6.03 -16.23 18.71
N ASP A 160 5.50 -15.62 19.76
CA ASP A 160 5.24 -14.18 19.84
C ASP A 160 6.54 -13.38 19.87
N ASP A 161 7.54 -13.80 20.64
CA ASP A 161 8.87 -13.16 20.65
C ASP A 161 9.52 -13.18 19.26
N LEU A 162 9.43 -14.31 18.55
CA LEU A 162 9.91 -14.41 17.17
C LEU A 162 9.12 -13.51 16.23
N GLN A 163 7.80 -13.40 16.43
CA GLN A 163 6.95 -12.52 15.63
C GLN A 163 7.29 -11.04 15.86
N ALA A 164 7.38 -10.63 17.12
CA ALA A 164 7.78 -9.29 17.53
C ALA A 164 9.15 -8.91 16.97
N HIS A 165 10.13 -9.82 17.00
CA HIS A 165 11.44 -9.59 16.39
C HIS A 165 11.34 -9.42 14.86
N ARG A 166 10.55 -10.25 14.18
CA ARG A 166 10.31 -10.11 12.73
C ARG A 166 9.66 -8.77 12.39
N ASP A 167 8.73 -8.32 13.21
CA ASP A 167 8.03 -7.05 13.01
C ASP A 167 8.93 -5.86 13.32
N ALA A 168 9.73 -5.93 14.38
CA ALA A 168 10.75 -4.93 14.70
C ALA A 168 11.77 -4.77 13.55
N LYS A 169 12.16 -5.87 12.89
CA LYS A 169 13.07 -5.83 11.73
C LYS A 169 12.46 -5.12 10.51
N LYS A 170 11.13 -5.15 10.34
CA LYS A 170 10.47 -4.39 9.26
C LYS A 170 10.57 -2.89 9.49
N VAL A 171 10.52 -2.46 10.75
CA VAL A 171 10.50 -1.06 11.17
C VAL A 171 11.91 -0.56 11.56
N SER A 172 12.92 -1.43 11.56
CA SER A 172 14.25 -1.06 12.07
C SER A 172 14.85 0.09 11.26
N VAL A 173 15.27 1.14 11.97
CA VAL A 173 15.92 2.33 11.41
C VAL A 173 17.16 1.90 10.62
N ARG A 174 17.34 2.47 9.43
CA ARG A 174 18.48 2.19 8.56
C ARG A 174 19.70 2.94 9.09
N ALA A 175 20.85 2.27 9.13
CA ALA A 175 22.07 2.80 9.75
C ALA A 175 22.67 4.02 9.01
N SER A 176 22.29 4.23 7.74
CA SER A 176 22.74 5.36 6.95
C SER A 176 21.68 5.79 5.92
N ASN A 177 21.73 7.05 5.50
CA ASN A 177 20.85 7.58 4.44
C ASN A 177 21.05 6.84 3.11
N PHE A 178 22.25 6.30 2.87
CA PHE A 178 22.54 5.47 1.70
C PHE A 178 21.79 4.13 1.78
N ALA A 179 21.88 3.44 2.91
CA ALA A 179 21.15 2.18 3.12
C ALA A 179 19.62 2.40 3.09
N ALA A 180 19.14 3.57 3.54
CA ALA A 180 17.75 3.95 3.41
C ALA A 180 17.33 4.15 1.94
N ALA A 181 18.16 4.81 1.13
CA ALA A 181 17.87 4.99 -0.29
C ALA A 181 17.90 3.68 -1.09
N GLU A 182 18.85 2.78 -0.79
CA GLU A 182 18.92 1.45 -1.40
C GLU A 182 17.69 0.59 -1.06
N ASP A 183 17.24 0.65 0.20
CA ASP A 183 16.02 -0.02 0.65
C ASP A 183 14.76 0.52 -0.05
N VAL A 184 14.68 1.85 -0.22
CA VAL A 184 13.63 2.50 -1.02
C VAL A 184 13.69 1.98 -2.46
N ALA A 185 14.85 2.06 -3.12
CA ALA A 185 15.00 1.62 -4.52
C ALA A 185 14.58 0.16 -4.72
N THR A 186 15.09 -0.75 -3.90
CA THR A 186 14.75 -2.18 -3.98
C THR A 186 13.26 -2.45 -3.74
N THR A 187 12.66 -1.70 -2.80
CA THR A 187 11.22 -1.82 -2.52
C THR A 187 10.38 -1.27 -3.67
N LEU A 188 10.79 -0.15 -4.27
CA LEU A 188 10.09 0.44 -5.42
C LEU A 188 10.14 -0.46 -6.64
N ASP A 189 11.30 -1.05 -6.95
CA ASP A 189 11.42 -2.02 -8.03
C ASP A 189 10.45 -3.20 -7.84
N HIS A 190 10.29 -3.69 -6.60
CA HIS A 190 9.31 -4.73 -6.32
C HIS A 190 7.87 -4.25 -6.55
N ILE A 191 7.52 -3.04 -6.09
CA ILE A 191 6.19 -2.47 -6.27
C ILE A 191 5.89 -2.22 -7.76
N PHE A 192 6.84 -1.71 -8.53
CA PHE A 192 6.67 -1.47 -9.98
C PHE A 192 6.36 -2.78 -10.71
N ASN A 193 7.13 -3.84 -10.44
CA ASN A 193 6.86 -5.16 -11.01
C ASN A 193 5.47 -5.71 -10.64
N GLU A 194 5.00 -5.48 -9.41
CA GLU A 194 3.65 -5.87 -8.98
C GLU A 194 2.56 -5.04 -9.67
N LEU A 195 2.78 -3.73 -9.86
CA LEU A 195 1.85 -2.85 -10.56
C LEU A 195 1.78 -3.18 -12.05
N ASP A 196 2.92 -3.42 -12.72
CA ASP A 196 2.96 -3.91 -14.10
C ASP A 196 2.24 -5.24 -14.23
N GLY A 197 2.55 -6.20 -13.35
CA GLY A 197 1.91 -7.50 -13.33
C GLY A 197 0.41 -7.42 -13.06
N LEU A 198 -0.06 -6.43 -12.30
CA LEU A 198 -1.48 -6.19 -12.07
C LEU A 198 -2.13 -5.55 -13.29
N ALA A 199 -1.55 -4.49 -13.86
CA ALA A 199 -2.01 -3.83 -15.08
C ALA A 199 -2.14 -4.82 -16.24
N MET A 200 -1.13 -5.67 -16.45
CA MET A 200 -1.16 -6.69 -17.52
C MET A 200 -2.27 -7.74 -17.34
N ARG A 201 -2.68 -8.04 -16.09
CA ARG A 201 -3.69 -9.07 -15.80
C ARG A 201 -5.11 -8.53 -15.76
N THR A 202 -5.30 -7.27 -15.37
CA THR A 202 -6.63 -6.70 -15.11
C THR A 202 -6.94 -5.46 -15.96
N GLY A 203 -5.95 -4.90 -16.65
CA GLY A 203 -6.09 -3.66 -17.41
C GLY A 203 -6.27 -2.43 -16.51
N ILE A 204 -5.83 -2.48 -15.25
CA ILE A 204 -5.90 -1.30 -14.38
C ILE A 204 -4.91 -0.23 -14.81
N TYR A 205 -5.25 1.02 -14.50
CA TYR A 205 -4.33 2.14 -14.52
C TYR A 205 -4.00 2.53 -13.08
N ALA A 206 -2.71 2.61 -12.76
CA ALA A 206 -2.20 3.02 -11.47
C ALA A 206 -1.07 4.04 -11.64
N SER A 207 -0.98 4.98 -10.72
CA SER A 207 0.15 5.89 -10.58
C SER A 207 0.62 5.90 -9.13
N LEU A 208 1.93 5.81 -8.92
CA LEU A 208 2.58 5.83 -7.61
C LEU A 208 3.53 7.02 -7.53
N TRP A 209 3.46 7.74 -6.42
CA TRP A 209 4.28 8.91 -6.12
C TRP A 209 5.08 8.66 -4.86
N VAL A 210 6.40 8.81 -4.94
CA VAL A 210 7.28 8.53 -3.81
C VAL A 210 8.29 9.66 -3.67
N THR A 211 8.41 10.15 -2.45
CA THR A 211 9.33 11.23 -2.11
C THR A 211 10.03 10.92 -0.80
N ARG A 212 11.22 11.51 -0.65
CA ARG A 212 11.87 11.63 0.65
C ARG A 212 11.05 12.49 1.60
N GLY A 213 11.13 12.14 2.88
CA GLY A 213 10.55 12.92 3.96
C GLY A 213 11.51 13.98 4.51
N HIS A 214 12.82 13.80 4.33
CA HIS A 214 13.83 14.72 4.86
C HIS A 214 14.81 15.20 3.77
N ALA A 215 15.21 16.46 3.81
CA ALA A 215 16.09 17.06 2.80
C ALA A 215 17.48 16.40 2.67
N PHE A 216 17.94 15.71 3.72
CA PHE A 216 19.21 14.98 3.75
C PHE A 216 19.11 13.52 3.29
N ASP A 217 17.90 13.03 2.99
CA ASP A 217 17.76 11.71 2.39
C ASP A 217 18.30 11.74 0.96
N THR A 218 18.99 10.66 0.59
CA THR A 218 19.76 10.60 -0.66
C THR A 218 18.95 10.14 -1.86
N HIS A 219 17.74 9.60 -1.66
CA HIS A 219 16.84 9.24 -2.76
C HIS A 219 16.07 10.47 -3.25
N CYS A 220 15.85 10.56 -4.55
CA CYS A 220 15.08 11.65 -5.16
C CYS A 220 13.60 11.29 -5.24
N ALA A 221 12.75 12.33 -5.28
CA ALA A 221 11.36 12.17 -5.67
C ALA A 221 11.25 11.43 -7.01
N THR A 222 10.39 10.43 -7.04
CA THR A 222 10.13 9.62 -8.21
C THR A 222 8.63 9.36 -8.35
N TRP A 223 8.24 9.01 -9.56
CA TRP A 223 6.89 8.61 -9.87
C TRP A 223 6.91 7.42 -10.81
N TYR A 224 5.83 6.67 -10.81
CA TYR A 224 5.62 5.55 -11.69
C TYR A 224 4.17 5.54 -12.15
N GLY A 225 3.94 5.20 -13.41
CA GLY A 225 2.63 5.03 -14.00
C GLY A 225 2.60 3.76 -14.83
N THR A 226 1.51 3.00 -14.71
CA THR A 226 1.27 1.85 -15.59
C THR A 226 0.75 2.32 -16.94
N ASP A 227 1.24 1.76 -18.04
CA ASP A 227 0.71 1.97 -19.40
C ASP A 227 0.46 3.48 -19.73
N ASN A 228 -0.68 3.82 -20.35
CA ASN A 228 -1.06 5.19 -20.74
C ASN A 228 -1.41 6.12 -19.55
N ALA A 229 -1.04 5.77 -18.31
CA ALA A 229 -1.24 6.65 -17.16
C ALA A 229 -0.49 7.99 -17.33
N MET A 230 0.62 8.00 -18.07
CA MET A 230 1.35 9.23 -18.42
C MET A 230 0.47 10.18 -19.24
N ASP A 231 -0.18 9.67 -20.29
CA ASP A 231 -1.07 10.44 -21.16
C ASP A 231 -2.22 11.04 -20.37
N PHE A 232 -2.77 10.34 -19.38
CA PHE A 232 -3.81 10.93 -18.51
C PHE A 232 -3.32 12.21 -17.80
N TRP A 233 -2.10 12.19 -17.25
CA TRP A 233 -1.57 13.37 -16.55
C TRP A 233 -1.27 14.53 -17.50
N GLU A 234 -0.71 14.26 -18.68
CA GLU A 234 -0.35 15.31 -19.63
C GLU A 234 -1.54 15.78 -20.47
N ASP A 235 -2.40 14.88 -20.93
CA ASP A 235 -3.50 15.19 -21.83
C ASP A 235 -4.79 15.58 -21.13
N VAL A 236 -5.07 15.04 -19.95
CA VAL A 236 -6.30 15.34 -19.20
C VAL A 236 -6.03 16.32 -18.09
N ILE A 237 -5.05 16.03 -17.23
CA ILE A 237 -4.73 16.90 -16.08
C ILE A 237 -3.90 18.12 -16.50
N LYS A 238 -3.21 18.07 -17.64
CA LYS A 238 -2.34 19.14 -18.16
C LYS A 238 -1.19 19.49 -17.22
N VAL A 239 -0.65 18.48 -16.54
CA VAL A 239 0.49 18.63 -15.63
C VAL A 239 1.51 17.54 -15.92
N GLU A 240 2.77 17.94 -16.09
CA GLU A 240 3.88 17.01 -16.20
C GLU A 240 4.02 16.22 -14.90
N PRO A 241 3.99 14.87 -14.95
CA PRO A 241 4.07 14.07 -13.74
C PRO A 241 5.28 14.40 -12.87
N HIS A 242 6.45 14.56 -13.49
CA HIS A 242 7.68 14.85 -12.76
C HIS A 242 7.60 16.18 -11.96
N ALA A 243 6.83 17.17 -12.44
CA ALA A 243 6.58 18.40 -11.70
C ALA A 243 5.74 18.14 -10.43
N VAL A 244 4.75 17.25 -10.51
CA VAL A 244 3.94 16.83 -9.34
C VAL A 244 4.82 16.14 -8.30
N ALA A 245 5.72 15.22 -8.72
CA ALA A 245 6.65 14.56 -7.80
C ALA A 245 7.52 15.56 -7.04
N LYS A 246 8.05 16.57 -7.72
CA LYS A 246 8.85 17.64 -7.11
C LYS A 246 8.03 18.51 -6.16
N GLN A 247 6.80 18.88 -6.52
CA GLN A 247 5.92 19.64 -5.63
C GLN A 247 5.58 18.83 -4.37
N PHE A 248 5.34 17.53 -4.53
CA PHE A 248 5.09 16.63 -3.41
C PHE A 248 6.31 16.52 -2.49
N GLU A 249 7.51 16.44 -3.07
CA GLU A 249 8.76 16.46 -2.31
C GLU A 249 8.99 17.76 -1.54
N MET A 250 8.77 18.91 -2.18
CA MET A 250 8.85 20.20 -1.53
C MET A 250 7.89 20.27 -0.33
N TRP A 251 6.64 19.83 -0.52
CA TRP A 251 5.67 19.79 0.57
C TRP A 251 6.12 18.86 1.71
N ALA A 252 6.55 17.64 1.38
CA ALA A 252 6.96 16.62 2.34
C ALA A 252 8.18 17.06 3.17
N CYS A 253 9.21 17.59 2.51
CA CYS A 253 10.41 18.08 3.19
C CYS A 253 10.13 19.31 4.08
N ASN A 254 9.11 20.10 3.76
CA ASN A 254 8.69 21.23 4.58
C ASN A 254 7.82 20.82 5.80
N GLN A 255 7.29 19.59 5.84
CA GLN A 255 6.56 19.10 7.04
C GLN A 255 7.50 18.82 8.22
N GLY A 256 8.79 18.58 7.97
CA GLY A 256 9.81 18.23 8.98
C GLY A 256 10.38 19.39 9.79
N GLN A 257 9.74 20.57 9.80
CA GLN A 257 10.15 21.71 10.66
C GLN A 257 9.58 21.61 12.09
N SER A 258 9.60 20.43 12.71
CA SER A 258 9.29 20.23 14.14
C SER A 258 10.28 19.26 14.78
#